data_AF-A0A3S8X7M0-F1
#
_entry.id   AF-A0A3S8X7M0-F1
#
_cell.length_a   1.000
_cell.length_b   1.000
_cell.length_c   1.000
_cell.angle_alpha   90.00
_cell.angle_beta   90.00
_cell.angle_gamma   90.00
#
_symmetry.space_group_name_H-M   'P 1'
#
loop_
_entity.id
_entity.type
_entity.pdbx_description
1 polymer ?
#
loop_
_entity_poly.entity_id
_entity_poly.type
_entity_poly.pdbx_seq_one_letter_code
_entity_poly.pdbx_strand_id
1 'polypeptide(L)'
;GTTATKTAAEVRKMSPEEKAKYKLIRDKQALVARMGVNPDQGWAAKYQILPGKEKVVKELKELAKSADQIYLATDLDREGEAIAWHLQEIIGGDASRYQRVVFNEITKTAIQDAFSKPSVLDTNMVNAQQARRFLDRVVGFMVSPLLWKKVARGLSAGRVQSVAVRLVVERESEIKAFVPEEFWDIHADLNTSKAESLKMQVMKYQSAAFEPINEAQAQV
;
A
#
# COMPACT_ATOMS: atom_id res chain seq x y z
N GLY A 1 -17.43 24.91 -9.83
CA GLY A 1 -17.25 26.31 -9.41
C GLY A 1 -17.11 26.37 -7.91
N THR A 2 -16.07 27.01 -7.41
CA THR A 2 -15.79 27.17 -5.97
C THR A 2 -16.81 28.16 -5.40
N THR A 3 -17.76 27.68 -4.60
CA THR A 3 -18.72 28.55 -3.90
C THR A 3 -17.95 29.48 -2.96
N ALA A 4 -18.11 30.80 -3.11
CA ALA A 4 -17.47 31.78 -2.25
C ALA A 4 -17.88 31.55 -0.78
N THR A 5 -16.90 31.61 0.13
CA THR A 5 -17.13 31.47 1.57
C THR A 5 -18.03 32.61 2.05
N LYS A 6 -19.26 32.28 2.45
CA LYS A 6 -20.21 33.25 3.00
C LYS A 6 -19.85 33.60 4.44
N THR A 7 -20.02 34.88 4.80
CA THR A 7 -19.78 35.42 6.14
C THR A 7 -20.74 34.83 7.17
N ALA A 8 -20.37 34.87 8.46
CA ALA A 8 -21.22 34.36 9.53
C ALA A 8 -22.60 35.06 9.60
N ALA A 9 -22.66 36.34 9.22
CA ALA A 9 -23.90 37.11 9.16
C ALA A 9 -24.84 36.63 8.04
N GLU A 10 -24.30 36.30 6.86
CA GLU A 10 -25.07 35.75 5.74
C GLU A 10 -25.59 34.36 6.06
N VAL A 11 -24.76 33.51 6.69
CA VAL A 11 -25.18 32.15 7.09
C VAL A 11 -26.27 32.19 8.15
N ARG A 12 -26.26 33.16 9.08
CA ARG A 12 -27.31 33.29 10.11
C ARG A 12 -28.69 33.62 9.51
N LYS A 13 -28.73 34.38 8.41
CA LYS A 13 -29.96 34.80 7.71
C LYS A 13 -30.60 33.70 6.86
N MET A 14 -29.89 32.60 6.60
CA MET A 14 -30.42 31.48 5.81
C MET A 14 -31.47 30.65 6.57
N SER A 15 -32.40 30.06 5.81
CA SER A 15 -33.32 29.03 6.32
C SER A 15 -32.55 27.79 6.82
N PRO A 16 -33.17 26.93 7.65
CA PRO A 16 -32.54 25.69 8.11
C PRO A 16 -32.07 24.77 6.96
N GLU A 17 -32.85 24.68 5.88
CA GLU A 17 -32.51 23.87 4.71
C GLU A 17 -31.32 24.44 3.94
N GLU A 18 -31.28 25.75 3.73
CA GLU A 18 -30.15 26.43 3.09
C GLU A 18 -28.88 26.31 3.92
N LYS A 19 -28.98 26.42 5.25
CA LYS A 19 -27.86 26.18 6.18
C LYS A 19 -27.32 24.75 6.04
N ALA A 20 -28.20 23.76 5.96
CA ALA A 20 -27.80 22.36 5.80
C ALA A 20 -27.11 22.12 4.45
N LYS A 21 -27.67 22.63 3.35
CA LYS A 21 -27.06 22.55 2.00
C LYS A 21 -25.70 23.26 1.96
N TYR A 22 -25.60 24.46 2.52
CA TYR A 22 -24.35 25.21 2.59
C TYR A 22 -23.27 24.46 3.40
N LYS A 23 -23.65 23.90 4.55
CA LYS A 23 -22.75 23.09 5.38
C LYS A 23 -22.22 21.88 4.62
N LEU A 24 -23.08 21.14 3.93
CA LEU A 24 -22.67 19.98 3.11
C LEU A 24 -21.65 20.35 2.04
N ILE A 25 -21.91 21.43 1.30
CA ILE A 25 -21.00 21.92 0.25
C ILE A 25 -19.65 22.32 0.85
N ARG A 26 -19.66 23.09 1.95
CA ARG A 26 -18.45 23.54 2.62
C ARG A 26 -17.63 22.36 3.18
N ASP A 27 -18.30 21.40 3.81
CA ASP A 27 -17.64 20.24 4.39
C ASP A 27 -17.03 19.35 3.28
N LYS A 28 -17.70 19.21 2.13
CA LYS A 28 -17.15 18.54 0.94
C LYS A 28 -15.91 19.26 0.40
N GLN A 29 -15.96 20.59 0.27
CA GLN A 29 -14.80 21.39 -0.17
C GLN A 29 -13.62 21.28 0.80
N ALA A 30 -13.87 21.34 2.10
CA ALA A 30 -12.84 21.16 3.12
C ALA A 30 -12.26 19.73 3.12
N LEU A 31 -13.07 18.72 2.81
CA LEU A 31 -12.61 17.35 2.62
C LEU A 31 -11.68 17.25 1.41
N VAL A 32 -12.09 17.75 0.25
CA VAL A 32 -11.28 17.77 -0.98
C VAL A 32 -9.96 18.52 -0.76
N ALA A 33 -10.00 19.68 -0.10
CA ALA A 33 -8.80 20.46 0.21
C ALA A 33 -7.80 19.70 1.11
N ARG A 34 -8.29 18.95 2.11
CA ARG A 34 -7.45 18.12 2.98
C ARG A 34 -6.94 16.85 2.28
N MET A 35 -7.76 16.24 1.42
CA MET A 35 -7.34 15.10 0.61
C MET A 35 -6.22 15.50 -0.36
N GLY A 36 -6.27 16.72 -0.90
CA GLY A 36 -5.32 17.19 -1.90
C GLY A 36 -5.57 16.61 -3.29
N VAL A 37 -6.68 15.89 -3.47
CA VAL A 37 -7.16 15.37 -4.76
C VAL A 37 -8.66 15.66 -4.88
N ASN A 38 -9.10 16.05 -6.07
CA ASN A 38 -10.50 16.37 -6.36
C ASN A 38 -11.13 15.34 -7.33
N PRO A 39 -11.83 14.32 -6.83
CA PRO A 39 -12.51 13.34 -7.67
C PRO A 39 -13.61 13.93 -8.56
N ASP A 40 -14.21 15.06 -8.16
CA ASP A 40 -15.29 15.71 -8.92
C ASP A 40 -14.77 16.63 -10.04
N GLN A 41 -13.47 16.90 -10.09
CA GLN A 41 -12.85 17.77 -11.09
C GLN A 41 -11.65 17.09 -11.74
N GLY A 42 -11.91 15.97 -12.41
CA GLY A 42 -10.90 15.29 -13.22
C GLY A 42 -9.68 14.81 -12.44
N TRP A 43 -9.84 14.51 -11.14
CA TRP A 43 -8.74 14.07 -10.27
C TRP A 43 -7.62 15.11 -10.09
N ALA A 44 -7.93 16.40 -10.24
CA ALA A 44 -6.95 17.47 -10.02
C ALA A 44 -6.28 17.32 -8.65
N ALA A 45 -4.96 17.16 -8.66
CA ALA A 45 -4.13 16.94 -7.47
C ALA A 45 -3.31 18.18 -7.14
N LYS A 46 -3.18 18.47 -5.85
CA LYS A 46 -2.33 19.55 -5.33
C LYS A 46 -1.05 18.97 -4.76
N TYR A 47 0.00 18.99 -5.56
CA TYR A 47 1.35 18.65 -5.11
C TYR A 47 1.97 19.82 -4.34
N GLN A 48 2.76 19.49 -3.31
CA GLN A 48 3.47 20.46 -2.49
C GLN A 48 4.88 19.93 -2.23
N ILE A 49 5.85 20.83 -2.18
CA ILE A 49 7.20 20.50 -1.76
C ILE A 49 7.14 20.10 -0.29
N LEU A 50 7.81 19.00 0.06
CA LEU A 50 7.88 18.53 1.44
C LEU A 50 8.60 19.58 2.32
N PRO A 51 8.06 19.90 3.50
CA PRO A 51 8.74 20.77 4.45
C PRO A 51 10.16 20.27 4.75
N GLY A 52 11.15 21.15 4.64
CA GLY A 52 12.57 20.84 4.84
C GLY A 52 13.33 20.41 3.58
N LYS A 53 12.65 20.22 2.44
CA LYS A 53 13.29 19.89 1.14
C LYS A 53 13.42 21.10 0.20
N GLU A 54 13.00 22.28 0.64
CA GLU A 54 13.02 23.51 -0.17
C GLU A 54 14.45 23.90 -0.59
N LYS A 55 15.43 23.73 0.31
CA LYS A 55 16.84 24.01 0.00
C LYS A 55 17.37 23.11 -1.11
N VAL A 56 17.08 21.81 -1.04
CA VAL A 56 17.50 20.83 -2.07
C VAL A 56 16.83 21.14 -3.40
N VAL A 57 15.53 21.44 -3.40
CA VAL A 57 14.81 21.83 -4.62
C VAL A 57 15.41 23.10 -5.23
N LYS A 58 15.75 24.09 -4.40
CA LYS A 58 16.38 25.33 -4.86
C LYS A 58 17.75 25.06 -5.50
N GLU A 59 18.57 24.23 -4.87
CA GLU A 59 19.88 23.83 -5.38
C GLU A 59 19.76 23.08 -6.71
N LEU A 60 18.85 22.12 -6.82
CA LEU A 60 18.58 21.41 -8.08
C LEU A 60 18.14 22.37 -9.20
N LYS A 61 17.29 23.35 -8.89
CA LYS A 61 16.89 24.40 -9.85
C LYS A 61 18.04 25.28 -10.30
N GLU A 62 18.97 25.59 -9.40
CA GLU A 62 20.14 26.41 -9.72
C GLU A 62 21.11 25.63 -10.63
N LEU A 63 21.43 24.39 -10.29
CA LEU A 63 22.28 23.51 -11.11
C LEU A 63 21.66 23.22 -12.49
N ALA A 64 20.34 23.04 -12.53
CA ALA A 64 19.62 22.81 -13.78
C ALA A 64 19.67 24.00 -14.75
N LYS A 65 19.98 25.23 -14.30
CA LYS A 65 20.12 26.38 -15.21
C LYS A 65 21.38 26.32 -16.06
N SER A 66 22.47 25.77 -15.51
CA SER A 66 23.78 25.71 -16.17
C SER A 66 24.07 24.38 -16.85
N ALA A 67 23.30 23.34 -16.58
CA ALA A 67 23.49 22.03 -17.21
C ALA A 67 22.99 22.04 -18.66
N ASP A 68 23.69 21.39 -19.59
CA ASP A 68 23.14 21.21 -20.95
C ASP A 68 22.02 20.16 -20.95
N GLN A 69 22.24 19.05 -20.24
CA GLN A 69 21.35 17.90 -20.14
C GLN A 69 21.13 17.49 -18.68
N ILE A 70 19.95 16.94 -18.38
CA ILE A 70 19.52 16.50 -17.05
C ILE A 70 19.13 15.02 -17.14
N TYR A 71 19.89 14.16 -16.46
CA TYR A 71 19.60 12.73 -16.41
C TYR A 71 18.79 12.37 -15.15
N LEU A 72 17.63 11.75 -15.35
CA LEU A 72 16.75 11.24 -14.30
C LEU A 72 17.03 9.74 -14.11
N ALA A 73 17.89 9.43 -13.14
CA ALA A 73 18.39 8.08 -12.88
C ALA A 73 17.73 7.41 -11.66
N THR A 74 16.41 7.46 -11.58
CA THR A 74 15.61 6.81 -10.51
C THR A 74 15.37 5.32 -10.82
N ASP A 75 14.92 4.57 -9.81
CA ASP A 75 14.67 3.13 -9.91
C ASP A 75 13.74 2.76 -11.07
N LEU A 76 13.89 1.52 -11.58
CA LEU A 76 13.03 0.96 -12.63
C LEU A 76 11.72 0.42 -12.03
N ASP A 77 10.88 1.33 -11.54
CA ASP A 77 9.49 1.02 -11.21
C ASP A 77 8.61 2.26 -11.36
N ARG A 78 7.31 2.11 -11.10
CA ARG A 78 6.35 3.21 -11.20
C ARG A 78 6.59 4.33 -10.17
N GLU A 79 7.19 4.03 -9.02
CA GLU A 79 7.51 5.03 -8.00
C GLU A 79 8.71 5.86 -8.46
N GLY A 80 9.75 5.22 -8.98
CA GLY A 80 10.89 5.85 -9.63
C GLY A 80 10.47 6.74 -10.79
N GLU A 81 9.51 6.30 -11.61
CA GLU A 81 8.97 7.11 -12.71
C GLU A 81 8.20 8.34 -12.20
N ALA A 82 7.38 8.18 -11.16
CA ALA A 82 6.67 9.30 -10.54
C ALA A 82 7.64 10.30 -9.88
N ILE A 83 8.74 9.82 -9.27
CA ILE A 83 9.79 10.68 -8.71
C ILE A 83 10.48 11.46 -9.83
N ALA A 84 10.86 10.79 -10.93
CA ALA A 84 11.46 11.44 -12.10
C ALA A 84 10.53 12.54 -12.64
N TRP A 85 9.23 12.25 -12.74
CA TRP A 85 8.23 13.21 -13.22
C TRP A 85 8.10 14.40 -12.28
N HIS A 86 8.01 14.16 -10.97
CA HIS A 86 7.97 15.23 -9.98
C HIS A 86 9.22 16.11 -10.01
N LEU A 87 10.41 15.52 -10.20
CA LEU A 87 11.64 16.30 -10.35
C LEU A 87 11.61 17.18 -11.59
N GLN A 88 11.16 16.64 -12.73
CA GLN A 88 11.00 17.40 -13.97
C GLN A 88 10.01 18.57 -13.79
N GLU A 89 8.82 18.32 -13.23
CA GLU A 89 7.80 19.34 -12.97
C GLU A 89 8.29 20.41 -11.98
N ILE A 90 9.02 19.99 -10.94
CA ILE A 90 9.53 20.90 -9.92
C ILE A 90 10.63 21.78 -10.50
N ILE A 91 11.63 21.19 -11.18
CA ILE A 91 12.79 21.91 -11.73
C ILE A 91 12.33 22.83 -12.87
N GLY A 92 11.48 22.32 -13.77
CA GLY A 92 10.95 23.03 -14.93
C GLY A 92 12.01 23.35 -16.00
N GLY A 93 11.61 24.06 -17.04
CA GLY A 93 12.47 24.36 -18.19
C GLY A 93 12.08 23.54 -19.42
N ASP A 94 13.01 23.39 -20.36
CA ASP A 94 12.74 22.65 -21.59
C ASP A 94 12.75 21.13 -21.34
N ALA A 95 11.64 20.48 -21.66
CA ALA A 95 11.48 19.04 -21.58
C ALA A 95 12.50 18.27 -22.43
N SER A 96 13.01 18.86 -23.52
CA SER A 96 14.01 18.23 -24.41
C SER A 96 15.35 17.95 -23.72
N ARG A 97 15.63 18.66 -22.63
CA ARG A 97 16.87 18.54 -21.83
C ARG A 97 16.83 17.41 -20.82
N TYR A 98 15.68 16.75 -20.65
CA TYR A 98 15.51 15.66 -19.70
C TYR A 98 15.66 14.32 -20.38
N GLN A 99 16.48 13.46 -19.78
CA GLN A 99 16.76 12.11 -20.26
C GLN A 99 16.52 11.13 -19.13
N ARG A 100 15.72 10.09 -19.35
CA ARG A 100 15.43 9.04 -18.37
C ARG A 100 16.47 7.94 -18.50
N VAL A 101 17.09 7.55 -17.39
CA VAL A 101 18.09 6.47 -17.35
C VAL A 101 17.64 5.41 -16.38
N VAL A 102 17.43 4.20 -16.87
CA VAL A 102 17.01 3.04 -16.08
C VAL A 102 18.05 1.94 -16.14
N PHE A 103 18.28 1.29 -15.01
CA PHE A 103 19.16 0.14 -14.90
C PHE A 103 18.59 -0.84 -13.88
N ASN A 104 18.75 -2.14 -14.15
CA ASN A 104 18.29 -3.21 -13.25
C ASN A 104 19.32 -3.55 -12.17
N GLU A 105 20.57 -3.18 -12.40
CA GLU A 105 21.70 -3.48 -11.53
C GLU A 105 22.72 -2.35 -11.55
N ILE A 106 23.47 -2.21 -10.46
CA ILE A 106 24.47 -1.16 -10.29
C ILE A 106 25.86 -1.76 -10.59
N THR A 107 26.05 -2.18 -11.85
CA THR A 107 27.34 -2.64 -12.38
C THR A 107 27.91 -1.61 -13.35
N LYS A 108 29.24 -1.51 -13.46
CA LYS A 108 29.88 -0.53 -14.36
C LYS A 108 29.33 -0.63 -15.79
N THR A 109 29.21 -1.86 -16.31
CA THR A 109 28.71 -2.13 -17.66
C THR A 109 27.25 -1.72 -17.80
N ALA A 110 26.38 -2.14 -16.87
CA ALA A 110 24.96 -1.79 -16.95
C ALA A 110 24.71 -0.27 -16.89
N ILE A 111 25.48 0.45 -16.07
CA ILE A 111 25.39 1.92 -16.01
C ILE A 111 25.87 2.55 -17.31
N GLN A 112 27.03 2.15 -17.84
CA GLN A 112 27.52 2.68 -19.12
C GLN A 112 26.53 2.44 -20.27
N ASP A 113 25.96 1.24 -20.33
CA ASP A 113 24.95 0.88 -21.31
C ASP A 113 23.68 1.71 -21.16
N ALA A 114 23.19 1.90 -19.92
CA ALA A 114 22.00 2.71 -19.64
C ALA A 114 22.18 4.19 -20.06
N PHE A 115 23.36 4.77 -19.82
CA PHE A 115 23.66 6.14 -20.26
C PHE A 115 23.90 6.26 -21.77
N SER A 116 24.26 5.17 -22.46
CA SER A 116 24.42 5.16 -23.92
C SER A 116 23.09 5.25 -24.68
N LYS A 117 21.98 4.84 -24.05
CA LYS A 117 20.64 4.78 -24.64
C LYS A 117 19.59 5.28 -23.63
N PRO A 118 19.60 6.58 -23.27
CA PRO A 118 18.57 7.13 -22.42
C PRO A 118 17.20 7.05 -23.10
N SER A 119 16.15 6.93 -22.30
CA SER A 119 14.76 6.96 -22.75
C SER A 119 14.10 8.28 -22.40
N VAL A 120 12.83 8.42 -22.79
CA VAL A 120 11.94 9.46 -22.27
C VAL A 120 11.15 8.92 -21.09
N LEU A 121 10.51 9.82 -20.37
CA LEU A 121 9.68 9.51 -19.21
C LEU A 121 8.37 8.82 -19.64
N ASP A 122 8.03 7.70 -19.01
CA ASP A 122 6.79 6.96 -19.28
C ASP A 122 5.61 7.56 -18.48
N THR A 123 4.80 8.36 -19.19
CA THR A 123 3.62 9.01 -18.60
C THR A 123 2.56 8.00 -18.13
N ASN A 124 2.47 6.80 -18.74
CA ASN A 124 1.53 5.77 -18.28
C ASN A 124 1.93 5.20 -16.92
N MET A 125 3.24 4.98 -16.70
CA MET A 125 3.75 4.54 -15.40
C MET A 125 3.52 5.59 -14.32
N VAL A 126 3.72 6.88 -14.64
CA VAL A 126 3.37 7.98 -13.73
C VAL A 126 1.88 7.97 -13.40
N ASN A 127 1.02 7.91 -14.41
CA ASN A 127 -0.43 7.91 -14.23
C ASN A 127 -0.89 6.71 -13.40
N ALA A 128 -0.28 5.53 -13.57
CA ALA A 128 -0.57 4.35 -12.76
C ALA A 128 -0.19 4.57 -11.29
N GLN A 129 0.95 5.19 -11.01
CA GLN A 129 1.37 5.54 -9.65
C GLN A 129 0.43 6.59 -9.03
N GLN A 130 0.09 7.65 -9.78
CA GLN A 130 -0.82 8.69 -9.34
C GLN A 130 -2.21 8.14 -9.04
N ALA A 131 -2.76 7.29 -9.91
CA ALA A 131 -4.04 6.63 -9.69
C ALA A 131 -4.06 5.80 -8.39
N ARG A 132 -3.01 5.02 -8.14
CA ARG A 132 -2.85 4.29 -6.87
C ARG A 132 -2.83 5.25 -5.69
N ARG A 133 -2.04 6.33 -5.77
CA ARG A 133 -1.90 7.33 -4.71
C ARG A 133 -3.22 8.04 -4.41
N PHE A 134 -3.99 8.37 -5.44
CA PHE A 134 -5.29 9.02 -5.32
C PHE A 134 -6.32 8.09 -4.70
N LEU A 135 -6.37 6.83 -5.13
CA LEU A 135 -7.27 5.83 -4.57
C LEU A 135 -7.01 5.63 -3.07
N ASP A 136 -5.75 5.47 -2.68
CA ASP A 136 -5.38 5.29 -1.27
C ASP A 136 -5.74 6.54 -0.44
N ARG A 137 -5.60 7.74 -1.02
CA ARG A 137 -6.00 9.00 -0.39
C ARG A 137 -7.52 9.09 -0.18
N VAL A 138 -8.31 8.75 -1.20
CA VAL A 138 -9.78 8.75 -1.14
C VAL A 138 -10.27 7.77 -0.07
N VAL A 139 -9.78 6.52 -0.09
CA VAL A 139 -10.16 5.51 0.90
C VAL A 139 -9.78 5.96 2.31
N GLY A 140 -8.55 6.45 2.51
CA GLY A 140 -8.10 6.91 3.81
C GLY A 140 -8.95 8.04 4.38
N PHE A 141 -9.26 9.06 3.59
CA PHE A 141 -10.01 10.23 4.07
C PHE A 141 -11.52 10.01 4.17
N MET A 142 -12.09 9.13 3.35
CA MET A 142 -13.53 8.83 3.40
C MET A 142 -13.88 7.79 4.47
N VAL A 143 -13.03 6.77 4.67
CA VAL A 143 -13.35 5.63 5.55
C VAL A 143 -12.83 5.82 6.97
N SER A 144 -11.67 6.45 7.19
CA SER A 144 -11.13 6.65 8.55
C SER A 144 -12.07 7.40 9.50
N PRO A 145 -12.81 8.45 9.08
CA PRO A 145 -13.79 9.11 9.95
C PRO A 145 -14.91 8.20 10.44
N LEU A 146 -15.26 7.16 9.67
CA LEU A 146 -16.24 6.17 10.09
C LEU A 146 -15.66 5.27 11.19
N LEU A 147 -14.41 4.81 11.02
CA LEU A 147 -13.70 4.02 12.04
C LEU A 147 -13.57 4.78 13.35
N TRP A 148 -13.29 6.09 13.31
CA TRP A 148 -13.21 6.92 14.53
C TRP A 148 -14.52 7.03 15.29
N LYS A 149 -15.64 7.01 14.57
CA LYS A 149 -16.99 7.08 15.17
C LYS A 149 -17.46 5.75 15.70
N LYS A 150 -17.01 4.63 15.12
CA LYS A 150 -17.57 3.29 15.36
C LYS A 150 -16.65 2.34 16.14
N VAL A 151 -15.34 2.58 16.09
CA VAL A 151 -14.34 1.69 16.68
C VAL A 151 -13.47 2.45 17.66
N ALA A 152 -12.52 3.25 17.19
CA ALA A 152 -11.63 4.05 18.03
C ALA A 152 -11.04 5.24 17.26
N ARG A 153 -10.83 6.35 17.95
CA ARG A 153 -10.13 7.53 17.38
C ARG A 153 -8.69 7.17 17.03
N GLY A 154 -8.18 7.73 15.95
CA GLY A 154 -6.80 7.54 15.51
C GLY A 154 -6.56 6.32 14.60
N LEU A 155 -7.58 5.49 14.36
CA LEU A 155 -7.48 4.38 13.41
C LEU A 155 -7.42 4.85 11.96
N SER A 156 -6.60 4.22 11.14
CA SER A 156 -6.54 4.47 9.70
C SER A 156 -7.28 3.38 8.94
N ALA A 157 -7.99 3.78 7.88
CA ALA A 157 -8.47 2.87 6.86
C ALA A 157 -7.47 2.83 5.70
N GLY A 158 -7.09 1.62 5.28
CA GLY A 158 -6.23 1.41 4.12
C GLY A 158 -6.76 0.26 3.28
N ARG A 159 -6.91 0.46 1.98
CA ARG A 159 -7.50 -0.52 1.05
C ARG A 159 -6.80 -1.89 1.10
N VAL A 160 -5.47 -1.90 1.21
CA VAL A 160 -4.68 -3.15 1.30
C VAL A 160 -4.51 -3.59 2.75
N GLN A 161 -4.30 -2.63 3.67
CA GLN A 161 -4.08 -2.92 5.09
C GLN A 161 -5.29 -3.62 5.72
N SER A 162 -6.52 -3.20 5.41
CA SER A 162 -7.73 -3.82 5.96
C SER A 162 -7.90 -5.28 5.53
N VAL A 163 -7.54 -5.62 4.28
CA VAL A 163 -7.57 -7.00 3.78
C VAL A 163 -6.50 -7.84 4.46
N ALA A 164 -5.28 -7.32 4.62
CA ALA A 164 -4.23 -8.05 5.34
C ALA A 164 -4.62 -8.34 6.80
N VAL A 165 -5.19 -7.35 7.51
CA VAL A 165 -5.70 -7.54 8.88
C VAL A 165 -6.83 -8.56 8.90
N ARG A 166 -7.74 -8.53 7.92
CA ARG A 166 -8.83 -9.50 7.80
C ARG A 166 -8.30 -10.94 7.71
N LEU A 167 -7.30 -11.20 6.87
CA LEU A 167 -6.73 -12.55 6.73
C LEU A 167 -6.15 -13.09 8.05
N VAL A 168 -5.48 -12.21 8.82
CA VAL A 168 -4.95 -12.59 10.14
C VAL A 168 -6.08 -12.88 11.12
N VAL A 169 -7.12 -12.06 11.14
CA VAL A 169 -8.29 -12.26 12.01
C VAL A 169 -9.06 -13.53 11.64
N GLU A 170 -9.23 -13.82 10.34
CA GLU A 170 -9.88 -15.05 9.87
C GLU A 170 -9.10 -16.29 10.33
N ARG A 171 -7.78 -16.30 10.19
CA ARG A 171 -6.94 -17.39 10.72
C ARG A 171 -7.04 -17.54 12.23
N GLU A 172 -7.03 -16.43 12.97
CA GLU A 172 -7.19 -16.48 14.43
C GLU A 172 -8.57 -17.03 14.84
N SER A 173 -9.61 -16.70 14.08
CA SER A 173 -10.96 -17.27 14.27
C SER A 173 -10.99 -18.78 14.00
N GLU A 174 -10.31 -19.26 12.97
CA GLU A 174 -10.15 -20.70 12.70
C GLU A 174 -9.46 -21.41 13.88
N ILE A 175 -8.37 -20.84 14.40
CA ILE A 175 -7.63 -21.41 15.55
C ILE A 175 -8.51 -21.47 16.80
N LYS A 176 -9.29 -20.42 17.09
CA LYS A 176 -10.20 -20.39 18.25
C LYS A 176 -11.37 -21.35 18.13
N ALA A 177 -11.83 -21.61 16.91
CA ALA A 177 -12.91 -22.54 16.63
C ALA A 177 -12.43 -24.00 16.53
N PHE A 178 -11.11 -24.23 16.43
CA PHE A 178 -10.53 -25.56 16.38
C PHE A 178 -10.76 -26.28 17.72
N VAL A 179 -11.45 -27.41 17.66
CA VAL A 179 -11.61 -28.35 18.78
C VAL A 179 -10.59 -29.46 18.58
N PRO A 180 -9.51 -29.52 19.39
CA PRO A 180 -8.53 -30.59 19.28
C PRO A 180 -9.18 -31.95 19.56
N GLU A 181 -8.95 -32.91 18.68
CA GLU A 181 -9.33 -34.30 18.88
C GLU A 181 -8.09 -35.08 19.32
N GLU A 182 -8.23 -35.84 20.39
CA GLU A 182 -7.18 -36.74 20.87
C GLU A 182 -7.06 -37.92 19.90
N PHE A 183 -5.82 -38.28 19.58
CA PHE A 183 -5.50 -39.50 18.84
C PHE A 183 -4.13 -39.99 19.31
N TRP A 184 -3.89 -41.29 19.18
CA TRP A 184 -2.63 -41.90 19.61
C TRP A 184 -2.00 -42.71 18.48
N ASP A 185 -0.70 -42.52 18.28
CA ASP A 185 0.10 -43.37 17.41
C ASP A 185 0.99 -44.29 18.24
N ILE A 186 0.73 -45.60 18.18
CA ILE A 186 1.61 -46.59 18.81
C ILE A 186 2.74 -46.93 17.86
N HIS A 187 3.97 -46.84 18.38
CA HIS A 187 5.17 -47.22 17.66
C HIS A 187 5.87 -48.37 18.38
N ALA A 188 6.30 -49.37 17.62
CA ALA A 188 7.09 -50.50 18.10
C ALA A 188 8.54 -50.37 17.61
N ASP A 189 9.48 -50.51 18.53
CA ASP A 189 10.90 -50.64 18.21
C ASP A 189 11.22 -52.11 17.92
N LEU A 190 11.51 -52.41 16.66
CA LEU A 190 11.79 -53.75 16.16
C LEU A 190 13.25 -53.86 15.75
N ASN A 191 13.75 -55.10 15.67
CA ASN A 191 15.05 -55.39 15.10
C ASN A 191 14.88 -56.21 13.81
N THR A 192 15.64 -55.85 12.78
CA THR A 192 15.73 -56.68 11.58
C THR A 192 16.49 -57.97 11.89
N SER A 193 16.44 -58.94 10.97
CA SER A 193 17.26 -60.17 11.08
C SER A 193 18.77 -59.91 11.13
N LYS A 194 19.21 -58.70 10.76
CA LYS A 194 20.60 -58.24 10.85
C LYS A 194 20.88 -57.41 12.12
N ALA A 195 19.96 -57.39 13.08
CA ALA A 195 20.03 -56.61 14.32
C ALA A 195 20.07 -55.08 14.11
N GLU A 196 19.51 -54.59 13.01
CA GLU A 196 19.31 -53.15 12.81
C GLU A 196 18.01 -52.70 13.47
N SER A 197 18.03 -51.57 14.18
CA SER A 197 16.84 -51.02 14.83
C SER A 197 15.90 -50.37 13.81
N LEU A 198 14.61 -50.67 13.93
CA LEU A 198 13.55 -50.19 13.05
C LEU A 198 12.32 -49.81 13.86
N LYS A 199 11.94 -48.53 13.83
CA LYS A 199 10.72 -48.03 14.47
C LYS A 199 9.54 -48.13 13.50
N MET A 200 8.52 -48.93 13.84
CA MET A 200 7.34 -49.16 13.00
C MET A 200 6.07 -48.68 13.72
N GLN A 201 5.20 -47.95 13.02
CA GLN A 201 3.87 -47.59 13.52
C GLN A 201 2.91 -48.78 13.41
N VAL A 202 2.10 -49.01 14.45
CA VAL A 202 1.10 -50.08 14.47
C VAL A 202 -0.12 -49.65 13.65
N MET A 203 -0.30 -50.26 12.48
CA MET A 203 -1.45 -49.97 11.60
C MET A 203 -2.67 -50.87 11.86
N LYS A 204 -2.46 -52.04 12.47
CA LYS A 204 -3.50 -53.04 12.72
C LYS A 204 -3.30 -53.77 14.04
N TYR A 205 -4.40 -54.06 14.73
CA TYR A 205 -4.47 -54.89 15.92
C TYR A 205 -5.62 -55.89 15.76
N GLN A 206 -5.39 -57.17 16.06
CA GLN A 206 -6.37 -58.25 15.90
C GLN A 206 -7.08 -58.26 14.53
N SER A 207 -6.32 -58.03 13.45
CA SER A 207 -6.79 -57.96 12.04
C SER A 207 -7.69 -56.77 11.67
N ALA A 208 -7.98 -55.86 12.60
CA ALA A 208 -8.68 -54.60 12.34
C ALA A 208 -7.69 -53.42 12.23
N ALA A 209 -8.11 -52.34 11.57
CA ALA A 209 -7.37 -51.07 11.59
C ALA A 209 -7.28 -50.55 13.04
N PHE A 210 -6.10 -50.07 13.44
CA PHE A 210 -5.85 -49.62 14.80
C PHE A 210 -5.64 -48.10 14.81
N GLU A 211 -6.70 -47.37 15.16
CA GLU A 211 -6.77 -45.91 15.18
C GLU A 211 -7.34 -45.45 16.53
N PRO A 212 -6.57 -45.52 17.63
CA PRO A 212 -7.07 -45.19 18.96
C PRO A 212 -7.33 -43.69 19.09
N ILE A 213 -8.54 -43.33 19.50
CA ILE A 213 -8.99 -41.94 19.68
C ILE A 213 -8.81 -41.42 21.11
N ASN A 214 -8.19 -42.22 21.99
CA ASN A 214 -7.81 -41.83 23.35
C ASN A 214 -6.79 -42.80 23.95
N GLU A 215 -6.19 -42.41 25.08
CA GLU A 215 -5.18 -43.20 25.78
C GLU A 215 -5.66 -44.61 26.16
N ALA A 216 -6.91 -44.75 26.62
CA ALA A 216 -7.44 -46.04 27.05
C ALA A 216 -7.53 -47.07 25.91
N GLN A 217 -7.79 -46.61 24.68
CA GLN A 217 -7.75 -47.46 23.48
C GLN A 217 -6.33 -47.75 23.01
N ALA A 218 -5.37 -46.88 23.34
CA ALA A 218 -3.96 -47.04 23.01
C ALA A 218 -3.22 -47.97 24.00
N GLN A 219 -3.70 -48.09 25.25
CA GLN A 219 -3.18 -49.02 26.24
C GLN A 219 -3.75 -50.43 25.99
N VAL A 220 -3.21 -51.11 24.97
CA VAL A 220 -3.58 -52.49 24.57
C VAL A 220 -2.72 -53.53 25.27
#